data_AF-A0A7C6XP82-F1
#
_entry.id   AF-A0A7C6XP82-F1
#
_cell.length_a   1.000
_cell.length_b   1.000
_cell.length_c   1.000
_cell.angle_alpha   90.00
_cell.angle_beta   90.00
_cell.angle_gamma   90.00
#
_symmetry.space_group_name_H-M   'P 1'
#
loop_
_entity.id
_entity.type
_entity.pdbx_description
1 polymer ?
#
loop_
_entity_poly.entity_id
_entity_poly.type
_entity_poly.pdbx_seq_one_letter_code
_entity_poly.pdbx_strand_id
1 'polypeptide(L)'
;MKFWQYFRDNILYPGCVIFSVCVFAFALLGTLGEARNIVPGLLYMFLLLVFSLLLAALNRLFHSSFSTPAQMALHFLGTAADFIVIIVLAGGFYKNGPKSVMIIMLFFVLVYAVIISVYLGIRSFKRKRKIDSSEYEKQF
;
A
#
# COMPACT_ATOMS: atom_id res chain seq x y z
N MET A 1 12.47 -8.77 -24.84
CA MET A 1 11.60 -9.73 -24.11
C MET A 1 11.75 -9.72 -22.60
N LYS A 2 12.98 -9.68 -22.02
CA LYS A 2 13.17 -9.70 -20.55
C LYS A 2 12.50 -8.54 -19.79
N PHE A 3 12.48 -7.34 -20.36
CA PHE A 3 11.82 -6.17 -19.74
C PHE A 3 10.30 -6.35 -19.57
N TRP A 4 9.62 -6.88 -20.60
CA TRP A 4 8.17 -7.05 -20.57
C TRP A 4 7.71 -8.09 -19.53
N GLN A 5 8.42 -9.21 -19.43
CA GLN A 5 8.19 -10.21 -18.40
C GLN A 5 8.48 -9.65 -17.00
N TYR A 6 9.57 -8.89 -16.85
CA TYR A 6 9.92 -8.24 -15.59
C TYR A 6 8.84 -7.26 -15.12
N PHE A 7 8.39 -6.37 -16.01
CA PHE A 7 7.35 -5.38 -15.71
C PHE A 7 6.03 -6.06 -15.32
N ARG A 8 5.62 -7.07 -16.09
CA ARG A 8 4.39 -7.83 -15.83
C ARG A 8 4.42 -8.48 -14.45
N ASP A 9 5.49 -9.21 -14.13
CA ASP A 9 5.54 -10.08 -12.96
C ASP A 9 5.83 -9.32 -11.65
N ASN A 10 6.54 -8.19 -11.72
CA ASN A 10 6.96 -7.44 -10.53
C ASN A 10 6.16 -6.16 -10.27
N ILE A 11 5.42 -5.63 -11.26
CA ILE A 11 4.71 -4.35 -11.13
C ILE A 11 3.23 -4.52 -11.49
N LEU A 12 2.93 -5.05 -12.68
CA LEU A 12 1.54 -5.14 -13.16
C LEU A 12 0.70 -6.11 -12.32
N TYR A 13 1.15 -7.36 -12.14
CA TYR A 13 0.41 -8.35 -11.33
C TYR A 13 0.19 -7.90 -9.89
N PRO A 14 1.22 -7.47 -9.13
CA PRO A 14 1.03 -6.97 -7.77
C PRO A 14 0.12 -5.75 -7.72
N GLY A 15 0.27 -4.81 -8.66
CA GLY A 15 -0.58 -3.62 -8.74
C GLY A 15 -2.05 -3.97 -9.00
N CYS A 16 -2.34 -4.93 -9.89
CA CYS A 16 -3.70 -5.40 -10.15
C CYS A 16 -4.32 -6.12 -8.94
N VAL A 17 -3.54 -6.85 -8.16
CA VAL A 17 -4.00 -7.47 -6.91
C VAL A 17 -4.37 -6.40 -5.89
N ILE A 18 -3.49 -5.42 -5.67
CA ILE A 18 -3.75 -4.28 -4.78
C ILE A 18 -5.01 -3.54 -5.22
N PHE A 19 -5.14 -3.26 -6.53
CA PHE A 19 -6.30 -2.62 -7.12
C PHE A 19 -7.59 -3.38 -6.81
N SER A 20 -7.59 -4.71 -7.02
CA SER A 20 -8.76 -5.55 -6.79
C SER A 20 -9.19 -5.56 -5.33
N VAL A 21 -8.23 -5.62 -4.40
CA VAL A 21 -8.49 -5.53 -2.96
C VAL A 21 -9.07 -4.17 -2.58
N CYS A 22 -8.51 -3.09 -3.11
CA CYS A 22 -9.00 -1.74 -2.85
C CYS A 22 -10.43 -1.55 -3.40
N VAL A 23 -10.70 -1.97 -4.64
CA VAL A 23 -12.06 -1.91 -5.23
C VAL A 23 -13.06 -2.71 -4.40
N PHE A 24 -12.69 -3.92 -3.97
CA PHE A 24 -13.54 -4.74 -3.10
C PHE A 24 -13.81 -4.03 -1.76
N ALA A 25 -12.80 -3.44 -1.12
CA ALA A 25 -12.97 -2.71 0.12
C ALA A 25 -13.90 -1.49 -0.05
N PHE A 26 -13.75 -0.72 -1.12
CA PHE A 26 -14.64 0.41 -1.42
C PHE A 26 -16.08 -0.05 -1.72
N ALA A 27 -16.26 -1.16 -2.43
CA ALA A 27 -17.58 -1.75 -2.68
C ALA A 27 -18.24 -2.21 -1.37
N LEU A 28 -17.49 -2.88 -0.48
CA LEU A 28 -17.99 -3.32 0.82
C LEU A 28 -18.42 -2.13 1.70
N LEU A 29 -17.58 -1.09 1.78
CA LEU A 29 -17.92 0.15 2.49
C LEU A 29 -19.15 0.84 1.89
N GLY A 30 -19.29 0.83 0.56
CA GLY A 30 -20.47 1.32 -0.15
C GLY A 30 -21.75 0.58 0.22
N THR A 31 -21.68 -0.75 0.39
CA THR A 31 -22.84 -1.57 0.80
C THR A 31 -23.24 -1.40 2.27
N LEU A 32 -22.28 -1.15 3.17
CA LEU A 32 -22.54 -1.05 4.61
C LEU A 32 -23.00 0.34 5.05
N GLY A 33 -22.70 1.39 4.29
CA GLY A 33 -22.90 2.78 4.72
C GLY A 33 -24.17 3.48 4.22
N GLU A 34 -25.13 2.79 3.59
CA GLU A 34 -26.27 3.39 2.84
C GLU A 34 -25.88 4.49 1.83
N ALA A 35 -24.60 4.63 1.52
CA ALA A 35 -24.11 5.70 0.68
C ALA A 35 -24.11 5.24 -0.77
N ARG A 36 -25.28 5.39 -1.41
CA ARG A 36 -25.53 5.12 -2.85
C ARG A 36 -24.58 5.85 -3.81
N ASN A 37 -23.78 6.80 -3.33
CA ASN A 37 -22.80 7.58 -4.08
C ASN A 37 -21.34 7.10 -3.89
N ILE A 38 -21.09 5.96 -3.23
CA ILE A 38 -19.72 5.43 -3.03
C ILE A 38 -19.22 4.64 -4.25
N VAL A 39 -20.06 4.37 -5.27
CA VAL A 39 -19.58 3.73 -6.49
C VAL A 39 -18.55 4.66 -7.15
N PRO A 40 -17.26 4.26 -7.20
CA PRO A 40 -16.24 5.12 -7.77
C PRO A 40 -16.57 5.30 -9.25
N GLY A 41 -16.82 6.55 -9.66
CA GLY A 41 -16.94 6.87 -11.08
C GLY A 41 -15.69 6.43 -11.84
N LEU A 42 -15.79 6.31 -13.18
CA LEU A 42 -14.70 5.82 -14.04
C LEU A 42 -13.34 6.48 -13.73
N LEU A 43 -13.35 7.79 -13.42
CA LEU A 43 -12.17 8.55 -13.00
C LEU A 43 -11.54 8.00 -11.71
N TYR A 44 -12.32 7.73 -10.68
CA TYR A 44 -11.81 7.20 -9.41
C TYR A 44 -11.29 5.78 -9.55
N MET A 45 -11.94 4.94 -10.38
CA MET A 45 -11.40 3.62 -10.70
C MET A 45 -10.05 3.72 -11.41
N PHE A 46 -9.91 4.64 -12.37
CA PHE A 46 -8.65 4.87 -13.06
C PHE A 46 -7.56 5.39 -12.11
N LEU A 47 -7.88 6.37 -11.27
CA LEU A 47 -6.95 6.91 -10.26
C LEU A 47 -6.48 5.81 -9.29
N LEU A 48 -7.40 4.96 -8.84
CA LEU A 48 -7.10 3.86 -7.93
C LEU A 48 -6.22 2.78 -8.57
N LEU A 49 -6.40 2.53 -9.88
CA LEU A 49 -5.49 1.68 -10.66
C LEU A 49 -4.09 2.28 -10.73
N VAL A 50 -3.98 3.58 -11.04
CA VAL A 50 -2.68 4.29 -11.11
C VAL A 50 -1.97 4.26 -9.76
N PHE A 51 -2.68 4.57 -8.67
CA PHE A 51 -2.18 4.45 -7.30
C PHE A 51 -1.65 3.04 -7.01
N SER A 52 -2.41 2.00 -7.38
CA SER A 52 -2.02 0.62 -7.10
C SER A 52 -0.76 0.20 -7.87
N LEU A 53 -0.58 0.69 -9.10
CA LEU A 53 0.62 0.45 -9.91
C LEU A 53 1.84 1.20 -9.36
N LEU A 54 1.66 2.45 -8.94
CA LEU A 54 2.73 3.25 -8.32
C LEU A 54 3.15 2.64 -6.98
N LEU A 55 2.19 2.20 -6.16
CA LEU A 55 2.46 1.48 -4.91
C LEU A 55 3.23 0.17 -5.15
N ALA A 56 2.89 -0.59 -6.19
CA ALA A 56 3.64 -1.79 -6.57
C ALA A 56 5.08 -1.45 -7.01
N ALA A 57 5.27 -0.37 -7.76
CA ALA A 57 6.58 0.10 -8.17
C ALA A 57 7.44 0.56 -6.97
N LEU A 58 6.85 1.31 -6.02
CA LEU A 58 7.52 1.75 -4.79
C LEU A 58 7.93 0.56 -3.91
N ASN A 59 7.06 -0.43 -3.77
CA ASN A 59 7.37 -1.68 -3.07
C ASN A 59 8.60 -2.38 -3.67
N ARG A 60 8.75 -2.34 -5.00
CA ARG A 60 9.90 -2.95 -5.68
C ARG A 60 11.17 -2.11 -5.52
N LEU A 61 11.08 -0.80 -5.73
CA LEU A 61 12.21 0.14 -5.67
C LEU A 61 12.94 0.08 -4.33
N PHE A 62 12.21 -0.04 -3.23
CA PHE A 62 12.82 -0.02 -1.90
C PHE A 62 13.13 -1.41 -1.33
N HIS A 63 12.88 -2.51 -2.05
CA HIS A 63 13.02 -3.86 -1.51
C HIS A 63 14.46 -4.29 -1.16
N SER A 64 15.50 -3.78 -1.85
CA SER A 64 16.86 -4.34 -1.75
C SER A 64 17.98 -3.36 -1.42
N SER A 65 17.76 -2.05 -1.51
CA SER A 65 18.87 -1.08 -1.54
C SER A 65 19.20 -0.44 -0.20
N PHE A 66 18.38 -0.62 0.83
CA PHE A 66 18.49 0.13 2.09
C PHE A 66 18.33 -0.73 3.34
N SER A 67 18.83 -0.23 4.47
CA SER A 67 18.53 -0.79 5.79
C SER A 67 17.02 -0.75 6.05
N THR A 68 16.50 -1.69 6.83
CA THR A 68 15.04 -1.82 7.05
C THR A 68 14.35 -0.54 7.54
N PRO A 69 14.92 0.25 8.47
CA PRO A 69 14.32 1.53 8.85
C PRO A 69 14.28 2.53 7.70
N ALA A 70 15.36 2.64 6.92
CA ALA A 70 15.43 3.54 5.78
C ALA A 70 14.47 3.13 4.65
N GLN A 71 14.35 1.82 4.39
CA GLN A 71 13.35 1.26 3.48
C GLN A 71 11.93 1.65 3.91
N MET A 72 11.60 1.55 5.19
CA MET A 72 10.27 1.91 5.70
C MET A 72 9.99 3.40 5.59
N ALA A 73 10.97 4.24 5.89
CA ALA A 73 10.84 5.69 5.79
C ALA A 73 10.66 6.13 4.33
N LEU A 74 11.48 5.61 3.41
CA LEU A 74 11.37 5.92 1.98
C LEU A 74 10.07 5.37 1.38
N HIS A 75 9.67 4.16 1.77
CA HIS A 75 8.38 3.61 1.36
C HIS A 75 7.23 4.49 1.88
N PHE A 76 7.27 4.93 3.13
CA PHE A 76 6.25 5.83 3.69
C PHE A 76 6.17 7.16 2.94
N LEU A 77 7.31 7.80 2.68
CA LEU A 77 7.36 9.05 1.93
C LEU A 77 6.83 8.86 0.51
N GLY A 78 7.21 7.77 -0.15
CA GLY A 78 6.74 7.43 -1.48
C GLY A 78 5.23 7.21 -1.53
N THR A 79 4.68 6.40 -0.61
CA THR A 79 3.24 6.14 -0.57
C THR A 79 2.43 7.36 -0.13
N ALA A 80 2.96 8.19 0.77
CA ALA A 80 2.34 9.45 1.14
C ALA A 80 2.29 10.43 -0.04
N ALA A 81 3.38 10.55 -0.79
CA ALA A 81 3.41 11.39 -1.99
C ALA A 81 2.41 10.90 -3.04
N ASP A 82 2.38 9.59 -3.31
CA ASP A 82 1.43 8.97 -4.24
C ASP A 82 -0.03 9.22 -3.79
N PHE A 83 -0.31 9.03 -2.50
CA PHE A 83 -1.63 9.29 -1.94
C PHE A 83 -2.07 10.75 -2.09
N ILE A 84 -1.18 11.71 -1.81
CA ILE A 84 -1.45 13.14 -1.99
C ILE A 84 -1.75 13.45 -3.45
N VAL A 85 -0.92 12.99 -4.38
CA VAL A 85 -1.06 13.28 -5.80
C VAL A 85 -2.36 12.68 -6.35
N ILE A 86 -2.62 11.41 -6.05
CA ILE A 86 -3.73 10.70 -6.66
C ILE A 86 -5.07 11.01 -5.97
N ILE A 87 -5.13 10.96 -4.64
CA ILE A 87 -6.39 11.09 -3.90
C ILE A 87 -6.69 12.56 -3.61
N VAL A 88 -5.71 13.33 -3.12
CA VAL A 88 -5.96 14.71 -2.70
C VAL A 88 -6.04 15.65 -3.90
N LEU A 89 -5.05 15.62 -4.78
CA LEU A 89 -4.97 16.53 -5.93
C LEU A 89 -5.84 16.05 -7.09
N ALA A 90 -5.52 14.88 -7.67
CA ALA A 90 -6.20 14.38 -8.87
C ALA A 90 -7.65 13.92 -8.59
N GLY A 91 -7.90 13.31 -7.43
CA GLY A 91 -9.24 12.95 -6.95
C GLY A 91 -10.08 14.15 -6.50
N GLY A 92 -9.51 15.36 -6.47
CA GLY A 92 -10.21 16.60 -6.16
C GLY A 92 -10.62 16.75 -4.69
N PHE A 93 -10.11 15.90 -3.79
CA PHE A 93 -10.50 15.91 -2.37
C PHE A 93 -10.12 17.22 -1.66
N TYR A 94 -9.12 17.95 -2.18
CA TYR A 94 -8.76 19.29 -1.70
C TYR A 94 -9.93 20.30 -1.72
N LYS A 95 -10.91 20.11 -2.61
CA LYS A 95 -12.10 20.98 -2.74
C LYS A 95 -13.04 20.88 -1.54
N ASN A 96 -12.95 19.81 -0.75
CA ASN A 96 -13.78 19.59 0.44
C ASN A 96 -13.27 20.36 1.67
N GLY A 97 -12.25 21.19 1.51
CA GLY A 97 -11.69 22.07 2.53
C GLY A 97 -10.58 21.42 3.39
N PRO A 98 -9.80 22.25 4.12
CA PRO A 98 -8.60 21.79 4.83
C PRO A 98 -8.86 20.73 5.90
N LYS A 99 -10.01 20.81 6.60
CA LYS A 99 -10.38 19.84 7.65
C LYS A 99 -10.57 18.44 7.07
N SER A 100 -11.26 18.33 5.93
CA SER A 100 -11.48 17.07 5.23
C SER A 100 -10.16 16.45 4.76
N VAL A 101 -9.28 17.27 4.18
CA VAL A 101 -7.93 16.82 3.77
C VAL A 101 -7.12 16.32 4.97
N MET A 102 -7.17 17.01 6.11
CA MET A 102 -6.49 16.56 7.31
C MET A 102 -7.02 15.21 7.81
N ILE A 103 -8.34 15.01 7.80
CA ILE A 103 -8.97 13.75 8.22
C ILE A 103 -8.53 12.60 7.32
N ILE A 104 -8.55 12.77 6.00
CA ILE A 104 -8.20 11.68 5.08
C ILE A 104 -6.70 11.34 5.15
N MET A 105 -5.84 12.34 5.39
CA MET A 105 -4.41 12.12 5.60
C MET A 105 -4.13 11.39 6.91
N LEU A 106 -4.85 11.74 7.98
CA LEU A 106 -4.74 11.05 9.26
C LEU A 106 -5.22 9.60 9.16
N PHE A 107 -6.29 9.36 8.41
CA PHE A 107 -6.75 8.01 8.08
C PHE A 107 -5.70 7.21 7.30
N PHE A 108 -5.06 7.81 6.30
CA PHE A 108 -3.97 7.17 5.56
C PHE A 108 -2.81 6.77 6.48
N VAL A 109 -2.37 7.68 7.36
CA VAL A 109 -1.28 7.39 8.31
C VAL A 109 -1.66 6.24 9.26
N LEU A 110 -2.90 6.21 9.75
CA LEU A 110 -3.41 5.12 10.58
C LEU A 110 -3.37 3.78 9.85
N VAL A 111 -3.91 3.71 8.63
CA VAL A 111 -3.89 2.49 7.82
C VAL A 111 -2.46 2.02 7.56
N TYR A 112 -1.57 2.94 7.22
CA TYR A 112 -0.16 2.64 6.99
C TYR A 112 0.53 2.09 8.25
N ALA A 113 0.27 2.70 9.42
CA ALA A 113 0.81 2.24 10.70
C ALA A 113 0.37 0.81 11.04
N VAL A 114 -0.91 0.47 10.78
CA VAL A 114 -1.44 -0.89 10.95
C VAL A 114 -0.69 -1.88 10.04
N ILE A 115 -0.55 -1.56 8.75
CA ILE A 115 0.12 -2.44 7.78
C ILE A 115 1.59 -2.66 8.16
N ILE A 116 2.32 -1.61 8.52
CA ILE A 116 3.71 -1.73 8.98
C ILE A 116 3.81 -2.57 10.25
N SER A 117 2.91 -2.38 11.20
CA SER A 117 2.92 -3.13 12.47
C SER A 117 2.74 -4.63 12.22
N VAL A 118 1.81 -5.00 11.32
CA VAL A 118 1.62 -6.40 10.89
C VAL A 118 2.87 -6.94 10.21
N TYR A 119 3.47 -6.17 9.28
CA TYR A 119 4.70 -6.57 8.60
C TYR A 119 5.87 -6.80 9.56
N LEU A 120 6.10 -5.87 10.49
CA LEU A 120 7.13 -5.98 11.52
C LEU A 120 6.87 -7.16 12.46
N GLY A 121 5.60 -7.40 12.82
CA GLY A 121 5.17 -8.57 13.59
C GLY A 121 5.56 -9.87 12.90
N ILE A 122 5.10 -10.07 11.66
CA ILE A 122 5.42 -11.28 10.87
C ILE A 122 6.93 -11.47 10.72
N ARG A 123 7.66 -10.39 10.44
CA ARG A 123 9.13 -10.44 10.31
C ARG A 123 9.80 -10.85 11.62
N SER A 124 9.35 -10.31 12.75
CA SER A 124 9.88 -10.64 14.06
C SER A 124 9.61 -12.11 14.42
N PHE A 125 8.41 -12.61 14.14
CA PHE A 125 8.07 -14.03 14.32
C PHE A 125 8.95 -14.95 13.45
N LYS A 126 9.14 -14.62 12.16
CA LYS A 126 10.02 -15.39 11.27
C LYS A 126 11.47 -15.36 11.75
N ARG A 127 11.95 -14.23 12.27
CA ARG A 127 13.31 -14.11 12.81
C ARG A 127 13.51 -14.94 14.06
N LYS A 128 12.53 -14.95 14.99
CA LYS A 128 12.56 -15.81 16.18
C LYS A 128 12.63 -17.29 15.81
N ARG A 129 11.75 -17.76 14.91
CA ARG A 129 11.77 -19.17 14.45
C ARG A 129 13.10 -19.61 13.83
N LYS A 130 13.78 -18.72 13.10
CA LYS A 130 15.11 -19.01 12.53
C LYS A 130 16.20 -19.13 13.59
N ILE A 131 16.11 -18.33 14.66
CA ILE A 131 17.05 -18.40 15.78
C ILE A 131 16.85 -19.73 16.50
N ASP A 132 15.62 -20.08 16.86
CA ASP A 132 15.29 -21.34 17.55
C ASP A 132 15.74 -22.57 16.74
N SER A 133 15.52 -22.59 15.42
CA SER A 133 15.97 -23.71 14.57
C SER A 133 17.49 -23.81 14.47
N SER A 134 18.19 -22.67 14.43
CA SER A 134 19.67 -22.64 14.36
C SER A 134 20.34 -22.99 15.68
N GLU A 135 19.64 -22.81 16.81
CA GLU A 135 20.11 -23.18 18.13
C GLU A 135 19.95 -24.70 18.36
N TYR A 136 18.85 -25.28 17.86
CA TYR A 136 18.65 -26.73 17.82
C TYR A 136 19.74 -27.45 17.00
N GLU A 137 20.10 -26.92 15.82
CA GLU A 137 21.17 -27.49 14.98
C GLU A 137 22.57 -27.45 15.61
N LYS A 138 22.81 -26.62 16.63
CA LYS A 138 24.10 -26.53 17.33
C LYS A 138 24.20 -27.42 18.56
N GLN A 139 23.07 -27.99 19.00
CA GLN A 139 23.00 -28.87 20.17
C GLN A 139 23.16 -30.36 19.80
N PHE A 140 23.20 -30.69 18.51
CA PHE A 140 23.46 -32.02 17.96
C PHE A 140 24.65 -31.98 17.00
#